data_AF-A0A1Y3W949-F1
#
_entry.id   AF-A0A1Y3W949-F1
#
_cell.length_a   1.000
_cell.length_b   1.000
_cell.length_c   1.000
_cell.angle_alpha   90.00
_cell.angle_beta   90.00
_cell.angle_gamma   90.00
#
_symmetry.space_group_name_H-M   'P 1'
#
loop_
_entity.id
_entity.type
_entity.pdbx_description
1 polymer ?
#
loop_
_entity_poly.entity_id
_entity_poly.type
_entity_poly.pdbx_seq_one_letter_code
_entity_poly.pdbx_strand_id
1 'polypeptide(L)'
;MEKENYSRKVPGWFKVLILITALPIFAWPWLMSRATETFTNSGTDNSLPWAFVMLLPLYVVLSTWISYRVYASRREVSWILQGLQILVYIAMAMLVA
;
A
#
# COMPACT_ATOMS: atom_id res chain seq x y z
N MET A 1 41.31 0.77 13.76
CA MET A 1 40.28 1.82 13.67
C MET A 1 39.86 1.92 12.22
N GLU A 2 38.83 1.18 11.83
CA GLU A 2 38.34 1.16 10.45
C GLU A 2 37.27 2.24 10.30
N LYS A 3 37.50 3.15 9.34
CA LYS A 3 36.77 4.40 9.16
C LYS A 3 35.42 4.16 8.49
N GLU A 4 34.37 4.60 9.20
CA GLU A 4 33.15 5.25 8.71
C GLU A 4 32.73 5.07 7.24
N ASN A 5 31.57 4.43 7.05
CA ASN A 5 30.61 4.79 6.00
C ASN A 5 29.19 4.36 6.40
N TYR A 6 28.70 4.85 7.55
CA TYR A 6 27.26 4.87 7.84
C TYR A 6 26.59 5.96 6.99
N SER A 7 26.70 5.83 5.67
CA SER A 7 25.79 6.55 4.79
C SER A 7 24.40 6.03 5.16
N ARG A 8 23.55 6.87 5.75
CA ARG A 8 22.12 6.64 6.01
C ARG A 8 21.35 6.45 4.69
N LYS A 9 21.87 5.63 3.79
CA LYS A 9 21.23 5.23 2.54
C LYS A 9 20.21 4.17 2.89
N VAL A 10 18.99 4.39 2.42
CA VAL A 10 17.91 3.41 2.48
C VAL A 10 18.45 2.07 1.97
N PRO A 11 18.48 1.02 2.80
CA PRO A 11 19.09 -0.25 2.45
C PRO A 11 18.35 -0.83 1.25
N GLY A 12 19.11 -1.41 0.31
CA GLY A 12 18.57 -1.90 -0.95
C GLY A 12 17.41 -2.89 -0.77
N TRP A 13 17.49 -3.75 0.25
CA TRP A 13 16.41 -4.70 0.58
C TRP A 13 15.09 -4.00 0.93
N PHE A 14 15.11 -2.81 1.54
CA PHE A 14 13.89 -2.09 1.88
C PHE A 14 13.24 -1.48 0.64
N LYS A 15 14.04 -1.07 -0.35
CA LYS A 15 13.52 -0.66 -1.65
C LYS A 15 12.83 -1.82 -2.37
N VAL A 16 13.42 -3.02 -2.30
CA VAL A 16 12.82 -4.24 -2.84
C VAL A 16 11.51 -4.57 -2.12
N LEU A 17 11.46 -4.44 -0.80
CA LEU A 17 10.24 -4.68 -0.02
C LEU A 17 9.14 -3.68 -0.39
N ILE A 18 9.46 -2.39 -0.50
CA ILE A 18 8.53 -1.36 -0.99
C ILE A 18 8.02 -1.71 -2.40
N LEU A 19 8.90 -2.14 -3.30
CA LEU A 19 8.54 -2.53 -4.66
C LEU A 19 7.59 -3.73 -4.67
N ILE A 20 7.85 -4.75 -3.85
CA ILE A 20 6.98 -5.93 -3.68
C ILE A 20 5.62 -5.52 -3.13
N THR A 21 5.56 -4.59 -2.18
CA THR A 21 4.27 -4.11 -1.64
C THR A 21 3.56 -3.11 -2.54
N ALA A 22 4.24 -2.51 -3.51
CA ALA A 22 3.64 -1.66 -4.52
C ALA A 22 3.06 -2.48 -5.67
N LEU A 23 3.64 -3.65 -5.98
CA LEU A 23 3.19 -4.58 -7.02
C LEU A 23 1.67 -4.91 -7.00
N PRO A 24 1.03 -5.14 -5.84
CA PRO A 24 -0.42 -5.37 -5.76
C PRO A 24 -1.27 -4.25 -6.37
N ILE A 25 -0.74 -3.03 -6.52
CA ILE A 25 -1.46 -1.93 -7.19
C ILE A 25 -1.79 -2.26 -8.65
N PHE A 26 -0.98 -3.09 -9.32
CA PHE A 26 -1.23 -3.51 -10.69
C PHE A 26 -2.43 -4.47 -10.78
N ALA A 27 -2.80 -5.12 -9.68
CA ALA A 27 -4.03 -5.91 -9.59
C ALA A 27 -5.28 -5.04 -9.31
N TRP A 28 -5.14 -3.72 -9.21
CA TRP A 28 -6.26 -2.80 -8.97
C TRP A 28 -7.38 -2.87 -10.02
N PRO A 29 -7.13 -2.97 -11.34
CA PRO A 29 -8.21 -3.11 -12.32
C PRO A 29 -9.06 -4.38 -12.09
N TRP A 30 -8.42 -5.47 -11.65
CA TRP A 30 -9.11 -6.70 -11.29
C TRP A 30 -9.95 -6.53 -10.01
N LEU A 31 -9.41 -5.83 -9.01
CA LEU A 31 -10.14 -5.44 -7.80
C LEU A 31 -11.37 -4.58 -8.14
N MET A 32 -11.24 -3.65 -9.08
CA MET A 32 -12.35 -2.82 -9.57
C MET A 32 -13.44 -3.65 -10.26
N SER A 33 -13.08 -4.60 -11.13
CA SER A 33 -14.05 -5.50 -11.77
C SER A 33 -14.88 -6.26 -10.75
N ARG A 34 -14.21 -6.85 -9.74
CA ARG A 34 -14.88 -7.59 -8.67
C ARG A 34 -15.72 -6.67 -7.77
N ALA A 35 -15.22 -5.49 -7.43
CA ALA A 35 -15.95 -4.49 -6.66
C ALA A 35 -17.24 -4.08 -7.38
N THR A 36 -17.20 -3.86 -8.70
CA THR A 36 -18.40 -3.57 -9.50
C THR A 36 -19.41 -4.71 -9.44
N GLU A 37 -18.98 -5.97 -9.54
CA GLU A 37 -19.87 -7.13 -9.39
C GLU A 37 -20.52 -7.17 -8.00
N THR A 38 -19.74 -7.02 -6.93
CA THR A 38 -20.24 -7.08 -5.55
C THR A 38 -21.18 -5.92 -5.22
N PHE A 39 -20.88 -4.71 -5.69
CA PHE A 39 -21.65 -3.50 -5.38
C PHE A 39 -22.87 -3.29 -6.27
N THR A 40 -22.89 -3.83 -7.48
CA THR A 40 -24.07 -3.73 -8.35
C THR A 40 -25.16 -4.72 -7.93
N ASN A 41 -24.79 -5.87 -7.37
CA ASN A 41 -25.73 -6.92 -6.97
C ASN A 41 -26.30 -6.75 -5.55
N SER A 42 -25.69 -5.92 -4.70
CA SER A 42 -26.02 -5.87 -3.26
C SER A 42 -27.16 -4.91 -2.89
N GLY A 43 -27.70 -4.13 -3.83
CA GLY A 43 -28.88 -3.27 -3.60
C GLY A 43 -28.77 -2.23 -2.46
N THR A 44 -27.56 -2.05 -1.91
CA THR A 44 -27.25 -1.23 -0.74
C THR A 44 -26.44 -0.01 -1.19
N ASP A 45 -26.46 1.08 -0.41
CA ASP A 45 -25.61 2.24 -0.69
C ASP A 45 -24.11 1.86 -0.60
N ASN A 46 -23.51 1.69 -1.78
CA ASN A 46 -22.13 1.25 -1.95
C ASN A 46 -21.18 2.40 -2.33
N SER A 47 -21.60 3.65 -2.13
CA SER A 47 -20.80 4.84 -2.46
C SER A 47 -19.47 4.91 -1.67
N LEU A 48 -19.51 4.56 -0.39
CA LEU A 48 -18.36 4.60 0.53
C LEU A 48 -17.31 3.51 0.22
N PRO A 49 -17.68 2.22 0.09
CA PRO A 49 -16.77 1.17 -0.38
C PRO A 49 -16.16 1.46 -1.74
N TRP A 50 -16.96 1.96 -2.68
CA TRP A 50 -16.50 2.29 -4.02
C TRP A 50 -15.45 3.41 -4.02
N ALA A 51 -15.66 4.45 -3.20
CA ALA A 51 -14.66 5.51 -3.01
C ALA A 51 -13.33 4.97 -2.48
N PHE A 52 -13.34 4.02 -1.54
CA PHE A 52 -12.11 3.40 -1.04
C PHE A 52 -11.38 2.62 -2.13
N VAL A 53 -12.10 1.85 -2.97
CA VAL A 53 -11.47 1.11 -4.07
C VAL A 53 -10.86 2.09 -5.06
N MET A 54 -11.52 3.22 -5.32
CA MET A 54 -11.00 4.24 -6.23
C MET A 54 -9.79 5.01 -5.68
N LEU A 55 -9.73 5.26 -4.37
CA LEU A 55 -8.63 5.97 -3.70
C LEU A 55 -7.44 5.05 -3.36
N LEU A 56 -7.61 3.73 -3.41
CA LEU A 56 -6.57 2.75 -3.10
C LEU A 56 -5.25 2.98 -3.85
N PRO A 57 -5.21 3.17 -5.18
CA PRO A 57 -3.94 3.36 -5.88
C PRO A 57 -3.22 4.63 -5.41
N LEU A 58 -3.97 5.72 -5.17
CA LEU A 58 -3.41 6.97 -4.67
C LEU A 58 -2.79 6.78 -3.27
N TYR A 59 -3.52 6.10 -2.37
CA TYR A 59 -3.04 5.77 -1.02
C TYR A 59 -1.75 4.93 -1.06
N VAL A 60 -1.70 3.90 -1.91
CA VAL A 60 -0.54 3.01 -2.04
C VAL A 60 0.70 3.76 -2.53
N VAL A 61 0.55 4.63 -3.54
CA VAL A 61 1.66 5.44 -4.06
C VAL A 61 2.16 6.42 -3.00
N LEU A 62 1.25 7.13 -2.31
CA LEU A 62 1.61 8.05 -1.23
C LEU A 62 2.28 7.33 -0.06
N SER A 63 1.73 6.19 0.38
CA SER A 63 2.29 5.36 1.45
C SER A 63 3.71 4.90 1.11
N THR A 64 3.90 4.36 -0.09
CA THR A 64 5.19 3.93 -0.64
C THR A 64 6.20 5.09 -0.68
N TRP A 65 5.78 6.26 -1.17
CA TRP A 65 6.62 7.45 -1.27
C TRP A 65 7.04 7.99 0.09
N ILE A 66 6.09 8.12 1.02
CA ILE A 66 6.35 8.58 2.39
C ILE A 66 7.23 7.56 3.12
N SER A 67 6.95 6.27 2.99
CA SER A 67 7.76 5.20 3.59
C SER A 67 9.21 5.26 3.11
N TYR A 68 9.45 5.54 1.82
CA TYR A 68 10.79 5.74 1.26
C TYR A 68 11.48 6.99 1.82
N ARG A 69 10.78 8.14 1.89
CA ARG A 69 11.34 9.42 2.38
C ARG A 69 11.63 9.39 3.87
N VAL A 70 10.74 8.81 4.66
CA VAL A 70 10.82 8.81 6.12
C VAL A 70 11.79 7.75 6.62
N TYR A 71 12.16 6.75 5.81
CA TYR A 71 13.07 5.68 6.23
C TYR A 71 14.42 6.17 6.74
N ALA A 72 14.98 7.20 6.11
CA ALA A 72 16.26 7.77 6.49
C ALA A 72 16.22 8.52 7.84
N SER A 73 15.01 8.95 8.26
CA SER A 73 14.81 9.74 9.49
C SER A 73 14.21 8.92 10.63
N ARG A 74 13.20 8.09 10.36
CA ARG A 74 12.46 7.28 11.35
C ARG A 74 12.04 5.95 10.74
N ARG A 75 12.90 4.95 10.92
CA ARG A 75 12.72 3.59 10.39
C ARG A 75 11.44 2.91 10.88
N GLU A 76 11.01 3.21 12.10
CA GLU A 76 9.79 2.67 12.73
C GLU A 76 8.53 3.11 11.98
N VAL A 77 8.46 4.39 11.59
CA VAL A 77 7.30 4.94 10.89
C VAL A 77 7.13 4.30 9.52
N SER A 78 8.23 4.04 8.80
CA SER A 78 8.18 3.33 7.53
C SER A 78 7.66 1.89 7.67
N TRP A 79 8.03 1.17 8.73
CA TRP A 79 7.49 -0.16 9.00
C TRP A 79 6.00 -0.13 9.35
N ILE A 80 5.55 0.86 10.12
CA ILE A 80 4.12 1.06 10.43
C ILE A 80 3.33 1.33 9.16
N LEU A 81 3.82 2.21 8.27
CA LEU A 81 3.22 2.49 6.97
C LEU A 81 3.12 1.23 6.11
N GLN A 82 4.18 0.43 6.07
CA GLN A 82 4.20 -0.84 5.33
C GLN A 82 3.18 -1.85 5.88
N GLY A 83 3.13 -2.01 7.20
CA GLY A 83 2.17 -2.90 7.86
C GLY A 83 0.73 -2.44 7.65
N LEU A 84 0.49 -1.13 7.75
CA LEU A 84 -0.82 -0.55 7.49
C LEU A 84 -1.27 -0.77 6.04
N GLN A 85 -0.35 -0.63 5.08
CA GLN A 85 -0.63 -0.90 3.67
C GLN A 85 -1.03 -2.36 3.43
N ILE A 86 -0.39 -3.32 4.09
CA ILE A 86 -0.77 -4.75 4.04
C ILE A 86 -2.16 -4.97 4.63
N LEU A 87 -2.47 -4.34 5.78
CA LEU A 87 -3.80 -4.41 6.40
C LEU A 87 -4.89 -3.87 5.48
N VAL A 88 -4.62 -2.77 4.76
CA VAL A 88 -5.54 -2.22 3.77
C VAL A 88 -5.77 -3.21 2.62
N TYR A 89 -4.73 -3.88 2.12
CA TYR A 89 -4.91 -4.91 1.09
C TYR A 89 -5.78 -6.07 1.57
N ILE A 90 -5.59 -6.52 2.81
CA ILE A 90 -6.39 -7.59 3.41
C ILE A 90 -7.86 -7.14 3.58
N ALA A 91 -8.09 -5.92 4.07
CA ALA A 91 -9.43 -5.37 4.21
C ALA A 91 -10.15 -5.28 2.85
N MET A 92 -9.44 -4.87 1.80
CA MET A 92 -9.99 -4.78 0.45
C MET A 92 -10.25 -6.14 -0.17
N ALA A 93 -9.39 -7.12 0.09
CA ALA A 93 -9.65 -8.49 -0.31
C ALA A 93 -10.91 -9.03 0.36
N MET A 94 -11.12 -8.79 1.67
CA MET A 94 -12.34 -9.20 2.38
C MET A 94 -13.60 -8.46 1.89
N LEU A 95 -13.46 -7.20 1.51
CA LEU A 95 -14.57 -6.35 1.03
C LEU A 95 -15.06 -6.76 -0.38
N VAL A 96 -14.21 -7.47 -1.14
CA VAL A 96 -14.44 -7.86 -2.53
C VAL A 96 -14.52 -9.39 -2.71
N ALA A 97 -14.24 -10.17 -1.65
CA ALA A 97 -14.34 -11.64 -1.61
C ALA A 97 -15.79 -12.11 -1.48
#